data_AF-B0E798-F1
#
_entry.id   AF-B0E798-F1
#
_cell.length_a   1.000
_cell.length_b   1.000
_cell.length_c   1.000
_cell.angle_alpha   90.00
_cell.angle_beta   90.00
_cell.angle_gamma   90.00
#
_symmetry.space_group_name_H-M   'P 1'
#
loop_
_entity.id
_entity.type
_entity.pdbx_description
1 polymer ?
#
loop_
_entity_poly.entity_id
_entity_poly.type
_entity_poly.pdbx_seq_one_letter_code
_entity_poly.pdbx_strand_id
1 'polypeptide(L)'
;MKLGYNEIMITSMYFNDINDFINLEIGIKRFQGNIERFHFNPIPLNEYSRKLFTNIETFHIYNENDEIFNDGKIFKYVIWYLVEYSKYLQEKEKRNIYKNIEYTEEDRKSYGNTIPPEVKSLGDNCFSYCDKLTTVNIPSSVSEIGDCCFNECSS
;
A
#
# COMPACT_ATOMS: atom_id res chain seq x y z
N MET A 1 28.43 16.56 11.19
CA MET A 1 27.35 16.69 10.19
C MET A 1 26.20 17.46 10.82
N LYS A 2 25.72 18.57 10.23
CA LYS A 2 24.50 19.26 10.72
C LYS A 2 23.33 18.77 9.87
N LEU A 3 22.33 18.13 10.47
CA LEU A 3 21.07 17.86 9.76
C LEU A 3 20.36 19.17 9.46
N GLY A 4 19.96 19.36 8.21
CA GLY A 4 19.07 20.42 7.78
C GLY A 4 17.61 19.96 7.80
N TYR A 5 16.74 20.82 7.28
CA TYR A 5 15.30 20.59 7.27
C TYR A 5 14.90 19.40 6.38
N ASN A 6 15.52 19.22 5.23
CA ASN A 6 15.18 18.11 4.34
C ASN A 6 15.62 16.76 4.94
N GLU A 7 16.81 16.74 5.54
CA GLU A 7 17.36 15.56 6.19
C GLU A 7 16.50 15.12 7.39
N ILE A 8 15.97 16.07 8.18
CA ILE A 8 15.09 15.70 9.29
C ILE A 8 13.75 15.17 8.80
N MET A 9 13.19 15.72 7.72
CA MET A 9 11.94 15.23 7.13
C MET A 9 12.11 13.80 6.62
N ILE A 10 13.22 13.52 5.92
CA ILE A 10 13.58 12.17 5.45
C ILE A 10 13.78 11.22 6.64
N THR A 11 14.49 11.65 7.67
CA THR A 11 14.74 10.83 8.86
C THR A 11 13.42 10.49 9.58
N SER A 12 12.48 11.44 9.63
CA SER A 12 11.18 11.27 10.28
C SER A 12 10.28 10.26 9.53
N MET A 13 10.59 9.91 8.28
CA MET A 13 9.90 8.82 7.57
C MET A 13 10.09 7.45 8.24
N TYR A 14 11.12 7.31 9.08
CA TYR A 14 11.48 6.06 9.76
C TYR A 14 11.03 6.03 11.22
N PHE A 15 10.23 7.00 11.65
CA PHE A 15 9.62 7.02 12.97
C PHE A 15 8.52 5.95 13.07
N ASN A 16 8.38 5.36 14.26
CA ASN A 16 7.47 4.23 14.45
C ASN A 16 6.07 4.70 14.83
N ASP A 17 5.98 5.75 15.64
CA ASP A 17 4.71 6.25 16.14
C ASP A 17 4.69 7.78 16.29
N ILE A 18 3.52 8.31 16.64
CA ILE A 18 3.30 9.75 16.74
C ILE A 18 4.17 10.42 17.83
N ASN A 19 4.55 9.70 18.88
CA ASN A 19 5.37 10.25 19.95
C ASN A 19 6.78 10.59 19.45
N ASP A 20 7.33 9.84 18.50
CA ASP A 20 8.61 10.19 17.88
C ASP A 20 8.55 11.57 17.21
N PHE A 21 7.45 11.86 16.49
CA PHE A 21 7.21 13.17 15.88
C PHE A 21 7.02 14.26 16.94
N ILE A 22 6.20 14.00 17.97
CA ILE A 22 5.96 14.96 19.06
C ILE A 22 7.26 15.28 19.79
N ASN A 23 8.05 14.26 20.12
CA ASN A 23 9.33 14.40 20.80
C ASN A 23 10.33 15.22 19.97
N LEU A 24 10.33 15.05 18.64
CA LEU A 24 11.14 15.87 17.74
C LEU A 24 10.71 17.35 17.78
N GLU A 25 9.40 17.60 17.65
CA GLU A 25 8.80 18.95 17.64
C GLU A 25 9.09 19.71 18.94
N ILE A 26 8.90 19.06 20.10
CA ILE A 26 9.08 19.70 21.41
C ILE A 26 10.56 19.73 21.85
N GLY A 27 11.32 18.69 21.51
CA GLY A 27 12.68 18.48 22.00
C GLY A 27 13.72 19.28 21.22
N ILE A 28 13.47 19.57 19.94
CA ILE A 28 14.43 20.23 19.06
C ILE A 28 13.78 21.44 18.37
N LYS A 29 13.73 22.59 19.05
CA LYS A 29 13.09 23.83 18.59
C LYS A 29 13.38 24.24 17.14
N ARG A 30 14.61 24.00 16.65
CA ARG A 30 14.96 24.35 15.26
C ARG A 30 14.20 23.54 14.21
N PHE A 31 13.64 22.38 14.57
CA PHE A 31 12.86 21.49 13.71
C PHE A 31 11.37 21.57 14.00
N GLN A 32 10.92 22.57 14.75
CA GLN A 32 9.50 22.82 14.96
C GLN A 32 8.81 23.11 13.62
N GLY A 33 7.60 22.58 13.43
CA GLY A 33 6.84 22.64 12.18
C GLY A 33 7.26 21.59 11.15
N ASN A 34 8.01 20.57 11.54
CA ASN A 34 8.38 19.46 10.65
C ASN A 34 7.16 18.62 10.26
N ILE A 35 6.23 18.35 11.18
CA ILE A 35 4.99 17.60 10.90
C ILE A 35 4.16 18.28 9.81
N GLU A 36 4.06 19.62 9.82
CA GLU A 36 3.28 20.38 8.85
C GLU A 36 3.83 20.29 7.41
N ARG A 37 5.07 19.84 7.24
CA ARG A 37 5.71 19.69 5.92
C ARG A 37 5.31 18.41 5.20
N PHE A 38 4.60 17.52 5.88
CA PHE A 38 4.11 16.27 5.30
C PHE A 38 2.80 16.49 4.55
N HIS A 39 2.82 16.16 3.26
CA HIS A 39 1.63 16.10 2.40
C HIS A 39 1.02 14.68 2.32
N PHE A 40 1.60 13.74 3.06
CA PHE A 40 1.13 12.38 3.24
C PHE A 40 1.46 11.90 4.65
N ASN A 41 0.70 10.94 5.18
CA ASN A 41 0.98 10.39 6.50
C ASN A 41 2.13 9.36 6.45
N PRO A 42 3.24 9.58 7.16
CA PRO A 42 4.37 8.64 7.21
C PRO A 42 4.07 7.40 8.06
N ILE A 43 3.06 7.47 8.92
CA ILE A 43 2.59 6.40 9.82
C ILE A 43 1.06 6.28 9.73
N PRO A 44 0.45 5.16 10.16
CA PRO A 44 -0.99 5.09 10.39
C PRO A 44 -1.44 6.18 11.37
N LEU A 45 -2.58 6.82 11.09
CA LEU A 45 -3.12 7.90 11.91
C LEU A 45 -4.45 7.48 12.55
N ASN A 46 -4.68 8.01 13.75
CA ASN A 46 -5.95 8.01 14.45
C ASN A 46 -6.51 9.43 14.57
N GLU A 47 -7.73 9.60 15.09
CA GLU A 47 -8.36 10.92 15.28
C GLU A 47 -7.48 11.97 15.99
N TYR A 48 -6.62 11.56 16.94
CA TYR A 48 -5.72 12.46 17.64
C TYR A 48 -4.57 12.91 16.75
N SER A 49 -3.80 11.95 16.21
CA SER A 49 -2.62 12.20 15.40
C SER A 49 -2.96 12.87 14.07
N ARG A 50 -4.14 12.61 13.50
CA ARG A 50 -4.63 13.28 12.29
C ARG A 50 -4.71 14.80 12.41
N LYS A 51 -4.97 15.32 13.61
CA LYS A 51 -5.03 16.78 13.87
C LYS A 51 -3.66 17.45 13.78
N LEU A 52 -2.57 16.69 13.97
CA LEU A 52 -1.21 17.21 13.91
C LEU A 52 -0.73 17.33 12.45
N PHE A 53 -1.12 16.39 11.58
CA PHE A 53 -0.78 16.40 10.16
C PHE A 53 -1.79 17.22 9.34
N THR A 54 -1.71 18.54 9.40
CA THR A 54 -2.72 19.46 8.87
C THR A 54 -2.77 19.57 7.33
N ASN A 55 -1.67 19.24 6.65
CA ASN A 55 -1.44 19.45 5.22
C ASN A 55 -1.47 18.17 4.37
N ILE A 56 -2.02 17.06 4.90
CA ILE A 56 -2.14 15.81 4.14
C ILE A 56 -3.13 15.95 3.00
N GLU A 57 -2.66 15.64 1.79
CA GLU A 57 -3.44 15.58 0.54
C GLU A 57 -3.47 14.16 -0.04
N THR A 58 -2.40 13.39 0.18
CA THR A 58 -2.28 11.98 -0.19
C THR A 58 -2.28 11.12 1.07
N PHE A 59 -3.28 10.25 1.24
CA PHE A 59 -3.41 9.44 2.44
C PHE A 59 -2.95 8.00 2.19
N HIS A 60 -1.97 7.54 2.96
CA HIS A 60 -1.47 6.18 2.95
C HIS A 60 -2.27 5.32 3.93
N ILE A 61 -2.74 4.17 3.42
CA ILE A 61 -3.44 3.15 4.20
C ILE A 61 -2.51 1.93 4.23
N TYR A 62 -1.94 1.65 5.39
CA TYR A 62 -0.91 0.62 5.57
C TYR A 62 -1.53 -0.75 5.85
N ASN A 63 -2.67 -0.78 6.56
CA ASN A 63 -3.42 -2.00 6.89
C ASN A 63 -4.92 -1.84 6.59
N GLU A 64 -5.64 -2.95 6.45
CA GLU A 64 -7.10 -2.96 6.24
C GLU A 64 -7.89 -2.30 7.37
N ASN A 65 -7.33 -2.31 8.58
CA ASN A 65 -7.96 -1.80 9.79
C ASN A 65 -7.57 -0.35 10.12
N ASP A 66 -6.74 0.30 9.30
CA ASP A 66 -6.35 1.69 9.54
C ASP A 66 -7.56 2.63 9.41
N GLU A 67 -7.62 3.66 10.25
CA GLU A 67 -8.67 4.67 10.18
C GLU A 67 -8.59 5.48 8.88
N ILE A 68 -9.74 5.73 8.24
CA ILE A 68 -9.86 6.53 7.03
C ILE A 68 -10.61 7.81 7.36
N PHE A 69 -10.07 8.95 6.90
CA PHE A 69 -10.62 10.27 7.21
C PHE A 69 -11.23 10.91 5.96
N ASN A 70 -12.49 11.33 6.06
CA ASN A 70 -13.21 12.03 5.00
C ASN A 70 -13.42 13.51 5.36
N ASP A 71 -12.32 14.25 5.48
CA ASP A 71 -12.34 15.67 5.86
C ASP A 71 -12.32 16.64 4.66
N GLY A 72 -12.42 16.10 3.43
CA GLY A 72 -12.42 16.87 2.19
C GLY A 72 -11.05 17.41 1.76
N LYS A 73 -9.98 17.13 2.51
CA LYS A 73 -8.60 17.52 2.16
C LYS A 73 -7.84 16.42 1.43
N ILE A 74 -8.25 15.17 1.62
CA ILE A 74 -7.61 14.00 1.01
C ILE A 74 -8.21 13.79 -0.38
N PHE A 75 -7.36 13.88 -1.39
CA PHE A 75 -7.77 13.72 -2.79
C PHE A 75 -7.28 12.41 -3.41
N LYS A 76 -6.38 11.70 -2.72
CA LYS A 76 -5.72 10.50 -3.24
C LYS A 76 -5.39 9.54 -2.13
N TYR A 77 -5.72 8.26 -2.32
CA TYR A 77 -5.29 7.19 -1.42
C TYR A 77 -4.17 6.35 -2.02
N VAL A 78 -3.24 5.92 -1.17
CA VAL A 78 -2.20 4.93 -1.49
C VAL A 78 -2.38 3.75 -0.55
N ILE A 79 -2.84 2.63 -1.10
CA ILE A 79 -3.13 1.41 -0.38
C ILE A 79 -1.90 0.49 -0.44
N TRP A 80 -1.37 0.15 0.73
CA TRP A 80 -0.17 -0.69 0.87
C TRP A 80 -0.47 -2.13 1.25
N TYR A 81 -1.59 -2.41 1.91
CA TYR A 81 -1.96 -3.79 2.23
C TYR A 81 -2.33 -4.58 0.97
N LEU A 82 -2.37 -5.90 1.11
CA LEU A 82 -2.71 -6.85 0.03
C LEU A 82 -4.17 -6.67 -0.42
N VAL A 83 -4.39 -6.48 -1.71
CA VAL A 83 -5.74 -6.31 -2.27
C VAL A 83 -5.96 -7.29 -3.42
N GLU A 84 -7.02 -8.08 -3.34
CA GLU A 84 -7.44 -8.98 -4.42
C GLU A 84 -7.75 -8.21 -5.71
N TYR A 85 -7.44 -8.80 -6.86
CA TYR A 85 -7.55 -8.14 -8.16
C TYR A 85 -9.01 -7.76 -8.50
N SER A 86 -9.98 -8.60 -8.16
CA SER A 86 -11.42 -8.29 -8.29
C SER A 86 -11.83 -7.04 -7.50
N LYS A 87 -11.38 -6.91 -6.25
CA LYS A 87 -11.63 -5.71 -5.42
C LYS A 87 -10.96 -4.49 -6.04
N TYR A 88 -9.72 -4.61 -6.50
CA TYR A 88 -9.02 -3.53 -7.22
C TYR A 88 -9.83 -3.05 -8.45
N LEU A 89 -10.37 -3.97 -9.26
CA LEU A 89 -11.16 -3.61 -10.44
C LEU A 89 -12.45 -2.85 -10.11
N GLN A 90 -13.09 -3.15 -8.97
CA GLN A 90 -14.27 -2.41 -8.51
C GLN A 90 -13.95 -0.97 -8.09
N GLU A 91 -12.70 -0.71 -7.69
CA GLU A 91 -12.30 0.56 -7.09
C GLU A 91 -11.36 1.42 -7.95
N LYS A 92 -10.82 0.87 -9.05
CA LYS A 92 -9.80 1.52 -9.88
C LYS A 92 -10.19 2.92 -10.40
N GLU A 93 -11.48 3.17 -10.63
CA GLU A 93 -12.00 4.45 -11.12
C GLU A 93 -11.81 5.59 -10.11
N LYS A 94 -11.58 5.26 -8.83
CA LYS A 94 -11.35 6.24 -7.75
C LYS A 94 -9.98 6.94 -7.85
N ARG A 95 -9.15 6.65 -8.87
CA ARG A 95 -7.78 7.19 -9.07
C ARG A 95 -6.83 6.95 -7.89
N ASN A 96 -7.14 5.96 -7.06
CA ASN A 96 -6.29 5.52 -5.96
C ASN A 96 -5.12 4.67 -6.47
N ILE A 97 -4.04 4.62 -5.70
CA ILE A 97 -2.88 3.79 -5.98
C ILE A 97 -2.94 2.55 -5.10
N TYR A 98 -2.83 1.37 -5.70
CA TYR A 98 -2.73 0.09 -5.01
C TYR A 98 -1.32 -0.44 -5.21
N LYS A 99 -0.61 -0.71 -4.10
CA LYS A 99 0.80 -1.12 -4.14
C LYS A 99 0.98 -2.63 -4.25
N ASN A 100 0.07 -3.40 -3.65
CA ASN A 100 0.13 -4.85 -3.58
C ASN A 100 -1.20 -5.45 -4.06
N ILE A 101 -1.28 -5.76 -5.35
CA ILE A 101 -2.46 -6.39 -5.95
C ILE A 101 -2.18 -7.88 -6.12
N GLU A 102 -3.04 -8.72 -5.56
CA GLU A 102 -2.95 -10.17 -5.65
C GLU A 102 -3.93 -10.72 -6.68
N TYR A 103 -3.47 -11.66 -7.50
CA TYR A 103 -4.33 -12.45 -8.38
C TYR A 103 -4.63 -13.79 -7.72
N THR A 104 -5.87 -13.98 -7.28
CA THR A 104 -6.31 -15.16 -6.55
C THR A 104 -6.85 -16.26 -7.47
N GLU A 105 -7.14 -17.44 -6.93
CA GLU A 105 -7.84 -18.49 -7.67
C GLU A 105 -9.24 -18.04 -8.14
N GLU A 106 -9.96 -17.24 -7.33
CA GLU A 106 -11.27 -16.69 -7.69
C GLU A 106 -11.17 -15.65 -8.80
N ASP A 107 -10.12 -14.83 -8.80
CA ASP A 107 -9.82 -13.92 -9.90
C ASP A 107 -9.52 -14.70 -11.19
N ARG A 108 -8.72 -15.77 -11.11
CA ARG A 108 -8.45 -16.65 -12.26
C ARG A 108 -9.72 -17.30 -12.79
N LYS A 109 -10.60 -17.81 -11.93
CA LYS A 109 -11.91 -18.38 -12.33
C LYS A 109 -12.77 -17.34 -13.06
N SER A 110 -12.68 -16.07 -12.66
CA SER A 110 -13.51 -14.98 -13.20
C SER A 110 -12.93 -14.34 -14.46
N TYR A 111 -11.61 -14.17 -14.54
CA TYR A 111 -10.93 -13.39 -15.58
C TYR A 111 -10.00 -14.23 -16.48
N GLY A 112 -9.81 -15.51 -16.16
CA GLY A 112 -9.04 -16.47 -16.96
C GLY A 112 -7.59 -16.62 -16.50
N ASN A 113 -6.75 -17.23 -17.36
CA ASN A 113 -5.36 -17.55 -17.00
C ASN A 113 -4.37 -16.41 -17.32
N THR A 114 -4.83 -15.31 -17.91
CA THR A 114 -3.97 -14.18 -18.27
C THR A 114 -3.80 -13.27 -17.07
N ILE A 115 -2.60 -13.21 -16.52
CA ILE A 115 -2.27 -12.37 -15.36
C ILE A 115 -2.16 -10.90 -15.81
N PRO A 116 -2.97 -9.98 -15.23
CA PRO A 116 -2.91 -8.55 -15.53
C PRO A 116 -1.57 -7.90 -15.12
N PRO A 117 -1.07 -6.88 -15.85
CA PRO A 117 0.21 -6.23 -15.56
C PRO A 117 0.24 -5.40 -14.26
N GLU A 118 -0.93 -5.10 -13.68
CA GLU A 118 -1.04 -4.40 -12.40
C GLU A 118 -0.73 -5.32 -11.21
N VAL A 119 -0.89 -6.64 -11.39
CA VAL A 119 -0.69 -7.67 -10.35
C VAL A 119 0.75 -7.72 -9.88
N LYS A 120 0.92 -7.88 -8.56
CA LYS A 120 2.19 -7.96 -7.84
C LYS A 120 2.45 -9.34 -7.23
N SER A 121 1.40 -10.05 -6.85
CA SER A 121 1.50 -11.41 -6.31
C SER A 121 0.47 -12.34 -6.94
N LEU A 122 0.79 -13.63 -6.99
CA LEU A 122 -0.19 -14.68 -7.24
C LEU A 122 -0.53 -15.31 -5.89
N GLY A 123 -1.82 -15.43 -5.58
CA GLY A 123 -2.25 -16.02 -4.30
C GLY A 123 -1.99 -17.52 -4.20
N ASP A 124 -2.17 -18.05 -3.00
CA ASP A 124 -2.03 -19.49 -2.74
C ASP A 124 -2.99 -20.29 -3.63
N ASN A 125 -2.50 -21.40 -4.17
CA ASN A 125 -3.26 -22.29 -5.07
C ASN A 125 -3.88 -21.60 -6.31
N CYS A 126 -3.44 -20.40 -6.71
CA CYS A 126 -4.07 -19.60 -7.77
C CYS A 126 -4.31 -20.40 -9.07
N PHE A 127 -3.33 -21.18 -9.51
CA PHE A 127 -3.39 -22.07 -10.67
C PHE A 127 -3.40 -23.56 -10.30
N SER A 128 -3.71 -23.91 -9.05
CA SER A 128 -3.74 -25.30 -8.60
C SER A 128 -4.78 -26.11 -9.41
N TYR A 129 -4.44 -27.34 -9.77
CA TYR A 129 -5.27 -28.26 -10.57
C TYR A 129 -5.67 -27.70 -11.95
N CYS A 130 -4.86 -26.80 -12.52
CA CYS A 130 -5.05 -26.34 -13.89
C CYS A 130 -4.47 -27.34 -14.90
N ASP A 131 -5.09 -28.52 -15.01
CA ASP A 131 -5.01 -29.36 -16.21
C ASP A 131 -5.36 -28.47 -17.42
N LYS A 132 -4.96 -28.70 -18.66
CA LYS A 132 -5.09 -27.75 -19.80
C LYS A 132 -4.22 -26.47 -19.71
N LEU A 133 -3.61 -26.10 -18.59
CA LEU A 133 -2.66 -24.97 -18.57
C LEU A 133 -1.32 -25.40 -19.17
N THR A 134 -1.13 -25.17 -20.47
CA THR A 134 0.13 -25.49 -21.16
C THR A 134 1.19 -24.41 -21.02
N THR A 135 0.77 -23.15 -20.92
CA THR A 135 1.65 -21.99 -20.79
C THR A 135 0.98 -20.91 -19.96
N VAL A 136 1.75 -20.23 -19.10
CA VAL A 136 1.33 -19.02 -18.39
C VAL A 136 2.41 -17.96 -18.53
N ASN A 137 2.03 -16.76 -18.93
CA ASN A 137 2.95 -15.62 -19.00
C ASN A 137 2.88 -14.87 -17.68
N ILE A 138 3.94 -14.93 -16.87
CA ILE A 138 4.05 -14.17 -15.62
C ILE A 138 4.62 -12.78 -15.95
N PRO A 139 3.85 -11.69 -15.75
CA PRO A 139 4.35 -10.34 -15.99
C PRO A 139 5.51 -10.00 -15.05
N SER A 140 6.43 -9.14 -15.50
CA SER A 140 7.57 -8.69 -14.67
C SER A 140 7.17 -7.84 -13.46
N SER A 141 5.89 -7.46 -13.36
CA SER A 141 5.34 -6.78 -12.20
C SER A 141 5.15 -7.71 -11.00
N VAL A 142 5.04 -9.02 -11.24
CA VAL A 142 4.85 -10.04 -10.20
C VAL A 142 6.18 -10.29 -9.52
N SER A 143 6.22 -10.09 -8.21
CA SER A 143 7.39 -10.31 -7.35
C SER A 143 7.21 -11.47 -6.38
N GLU A 144 5.99 -12.02 -6.26
CA GLU A 144 5.65 -13.06 -5.29
C GLU A 144 4.69 -14.10 -5.89
N ILE A 145 4.89 -15.36 -5.52
CA ILE A 145 4.05 -16.50 -5.93
C ILE A 145 3.70 -17.27 -4.67
N GLY A 146 2.40 -17.40 -4.40
CA GLY A 146 1.85 -18.08 -3.23
C GLY A 146 2.11 -19.58 -3.22
N ASP A 147 1.85 -20.20 -2.08
CA ASP A 147 2.10 -21.62 -1.86
C ASP A 147 1.21 -22.48 -2.76
N CYS A 148 1.79 -23.59 -3.25
CA CYS A 148 1.12 -24.52 -4.16
C CYS A 148 0.44 -23.86 -5.38
N CYS A 149 0.90 -22.66 -5.80
CA CYS A 149 0.24 -21.88 -6.84
C CYS A 149 0.05 -22.64 -8.16
N PHE A 150 1.00 -23.52 -8.53
CA PHE A 150 0.91 -24.37 -9.73
C PHE A 150 0.85 -25.87 -9.39
N ASN A 151 0.36 -26.24 -8.21
CA ASN A 151 0.28 -27.63 -7.79
C ASN A 151 -0.69 -28.42 -8.68
N GLU A 152 -0.35 -29.68 -8.98
CA GLU A 152 -1.16 -30.58 -9.82
C GLU A 152 -1.54 -29.99 -11.20
N CYS A 153 -0.72 -29.09 -11.74
CA CYS A 153 -0.79 -28.71 -13.16
C CYS A 153 -0.17 -29.81 -14.01
N SER A 154 -1.00 -30.68 -14.59
CA SER A 154 -0.56 -31.95 -15.19
C SER A 154 -0.42 -31.96 -16.72
N SER A 155 -0.69 -30.84 -17.41
CA SER A 155 -0.80 -30.76 -18.88
C SER A 155 0.37 -30.13 -19.60
#